data_AF-A0A1F8UMC1-F1
#
_entry.id   AF-A0A1F8UMC1-F1
#
_cell.length_a   1.000
_cell.length_b   1.000
_cell.length_c   1.000
_cell.angle_alpha   90.00
_cell.angle_beta   90.00
_cell.angle_gamma   90.00
#
_symmetry.space_group_name_H-M   'P 1'
#
loop_
_entity.id
_entity.type
_entity.pdbx_description
1 polymer ?
#
loop_
_entity_poly.entity_id
_entity_poly.type
_entity_poly.pdbx_seq_one_letter_code
_entity_poly.pdbx_strand_id
1 'polypeptide(L)' 'MRFALVLLLIMLQSACAYSQRGSDEWWYNRMQRDHRSQCNQLPEQVKIQCLERQTGTYQDFLKQQKAQQQE' A
#
# COMPACT_ATOMS: atom_id res chain seq x y z
N MET A 1 -20.27 -36.42 5.90
CA MET A 1 -20.74 -35.27 6.70
C MET A 1 -19.58 -34.50 7.37
N ARG A 2 -18.67 -35.13 8.13
CA ARG A 2 -17.56 -34.42 8.82
C ARG A 2 -16.54 -33.75 7.89
N PHE A 3 -16.20 -34.36 6.77
CA PHE A 3 -15.23 -33.80 5.81
C PHE A 3 -15.67 -32.48 5.16
N ALA A 4 -16.98 -32.33 4.91
CA ALA A 4 -17.54 -31.09 4.35
C ALA A 4 -17.37 -29.91 5.31
N LEU A 5 -17.56 -30.15 6.60
CA LEU A 5 -17.37 -29.14 7.66
C LEU A 5 -15.91 -28.67 7.76
N VAL A 6 -14.96 -29.60 7.64
CA VAL A 6 -13.52 -29.28 7.68
C VAL A 6 -13.10 -28.43 6.47
N LEU A 7 -13.57 -28.78 5.27
CA LEU A 7 -13.32 -28.00 4.06
C LEU A 7 -13.89 -26.57 4.15
N LEU A 8 -15.09 -26.43 4.73
CA LEU A 8 -15.74 -25.14 4.93
C LEU A 8 -14.97 -24.26 5.92
N LEU A 9 -14.43 -24.86 6.99
CA LEU A 9 -13.60 -24.15 7.98
C LEU A 9 -12.26 -23.69 7.39
N ILE A 10 -11.62 -24.49 6.54
CA ILE A 10 -10.35 -24.12 5.89
C ILE A 10 -10.54 -22.94 4.94
N MET A 11 -11.62 -22.93 4.15
CA MET A 11 -11.95 -21.82 3.25
C MET A 11 -12.31 -20.53 4.01
N LEU A 12 -12.91 -20.65 5.21
CA LEU A 12 -13.22 -19.50 6.04
C LEU A 12 -11.95 -18.86 6.64
N GLN A 13 -10.95 -19.67 6.98
CA GLN A 13 -9.68 -19.18 7.53
C GLN A 13 -8.81 -18.46 6.48
N SER A 14 -8.81 -18.89 5.22
CA SER A 14 -8.04 -18.22 4.16
C SER A 14 -8.58 -16.82 3.83
N ALA A 15 -9.90 -16.61 3.95
CA ALA A 15 -10.53 -15.30 3.79
C ALA A 15 -10.23 -14.32 4.94
N CYS A 16 -9.92 -14.83 6.13
CA CYS A 16 -9.58 -14.00 7.30
C CYS A 16 -8.08 -13.81 7.54
N ALA A 17 -7.20 -14.60 6.89
CA ALA A 17 -5.76 -14.54 7.10
C ALA A 17 -5.05 -13.43 6.31
N TYR A 18 -5.58 -13.01 5.15
CA TYR A 18 -4.99 -11.94 4.35
C TYR A 18 -5.66 -10.60 4.65
N SER A 19 -5.27 -9.96 5.75
CA SER A 19 -5.71 -8.60 6.01
C SER A 19 -5.02 -7.66 5.01
N GLN A 20 -5.78 -7.08 4.08
CA GLN A 20 -5.29 -6.06 3.16
C GLN A 20 -4.65 -4.87 3.90
N ARG A 21 -4.98 -4.66 5.19
CA ARG A 21 -4.39 -3.64 6.06
C ARG A 21 -2.94 -3.91 6.51
N GLY A 22 -2.42 -5.11 6.25
CA GLY A 22 -1.05 -5.51 6.61
C GLY A 22 -0.10 -5.67 5.43
N SER A 23 -0.57 -5.47 4.19
CA SER A 23 0.31 -5.58 3.02
C SER A 23 1.20 -4.34 2.89
N ASP A 24 2.41 -4.53 2.37
CA ASP A 24 3.35 -3.44 2.10
C ASP A 24 2.75 -2.40 1.13
N GLU A 25 1.95 -2.87 0.16
CA GLU A 25 1.17 -2.00 -0.73
C GLU A 25 0.20 -1.10 0.03
N TRP A 26 -0.48 -1.62 1.05
CA TRP A 26 -1.40 -0.82 1.86
C TRP A 26 -0.67 0.23 2.67
N TRP A 27 0.49 -0.11 3.25
CA TRP A 27 1.33 0.85 3.97
C TRP A 27 1.87 1.92 3.05
N TYR A 28 2.34 1.56 1.84
CA TYR A 28 2.75 2.51 0.81
C TYR A 28 1.61 3.48 0.44
N ASN A 29 0.45 2.93 0.09
CA ASN A 29 -0.72 3.73 -0.28
C ASN A 29 -1.24 4.59 0.88
N ARG A 30 -1.08 4.14 2.14
CA ARG A 30 -1.40 4.92 3.33
C ARG A 30 -0.41 6.08 3.49
N MET A 31 0.88 5.83 3.44
CA MET A 31 1.91 6.87 3.52
C MET A 31 1.74 7.93 2.43
N GLN A 32 1.41 7.51 1.20
CA GLN A 32 1.08 8.42 0.11
C GLN A 32 -0.13 9.31 0.46
N ARG A 33 -1.21 8.74 0.98
CA ARG A 33 -2.37 9.55 1.40
C ARG A 33 -2.01 10.55 2.51
N ASP A 34 -1.22 10.13 3.49
CA ASP A 34 -0.80 10.99 4.59
C ASP A 34 0.12 12.13 4.10
N HIS A 35 1.09 11.85 3.23
CA HIS A 35 1.90 12.89 2.57
C HIS A 35 1.06 13.86 1.74
N ARG A 36 0.06 13.36 1.01
CA ARG A 36 -0.83 14.22 0.22
C ARG A 36 -1.60 15.18 1.11
N SER A 37 -2.04 14.67 2.27
CA SER A 37 -2.76 15.48 3.27
C SER A 37 -1.87 16.60 3.82
N GLN A 38 -0.58 16.31 4.04
CA GLN A 38 0.41 17.30 4.48
C GLN A 38 0.70 18.34 3.39
N CYS A 39 0.87 17.91 2.12
CA CYS A 39 1.04 18.85 1.00
C CYS A 39 -0.17 19.79 0.83
N ASN A 40 -1.39 19.32 1.13
CA ASN A 40 -2.60 20.14 1.04
C ASN A 40 -2.69 21.23 2.13
N GLN A 41 -1.93 21.11 3.22
CA GLN A 41 -1.83 22.12 4.26
C GLN A 41 -0.86 23.25 3.89
N LEU A 42 -0.05 23.05 2.84
CA LEU A 42 0.93 24.04 2.41
C LEU A 42 0.31 25.14 1.53
N PRO A 43 0.93 26.32 1.47
CA PRO A 43 0.55 27.38 0.54
C PRO A 43 0.58 26.91 -0.92
N GLU A 44 -0.30 27.47 -1.76
CA GLU A 44 -0.52 27.05 -3.16
C GLU A 44 0.78 26.97 -3.98
N GLN A 45 1.69 27.92 -3.76
CA GLN A 45 2.98 28.03 -4.45
C GLN A 45 3.86 26.78 -4.31
N VAL A 46 3.86 26.16 -3.12
CA VAL A 46 4.68 24.99 -2.79
C VAL A 46 3.87 23.70 -2.83
N LYS A 47 2.53 23.80 -2.75
CA LYS A 47 1.62 22.65 -2.82
C LYS A 47 1.76 21.91 -4.14
N ILE A 48 1.81 22.62 -5.27
CA ILE A 48 1.93 22.01 -6.60
C ILE A 48 3.23 21.20 -6.68
N GLN A 49 4.36 21.79 -6.29
CA GLN A 49 5.67 21.13 -6.27
C GLN A 49 5.71 19.93 -5.29
N CYS A 50 5.03 20.02 -4.15
CA CYS A 50 4.92 18.93 -3.18
C CYS A 50 4.13 17.73 -3.75
N LEU A 51 3.05 18.00 -4.48
CA LEU A 51 2.21 16.97 -5.08
C LEU A 51 2.84 16.31 -6.31
N GLU A 52 3.64 17.03 -7.10
CA GLU A 52 4.34 16.48 -8.27
C GLU A 52 5.34 15.38 -7.88
N ARG A 53 6.06 15.53 -6.75
CA ARG A 53 6.99 14.50 -6.26
C ARG A 53 6.31 13.21 -5.80
N GLN A 54 4.98 13.22 -5.71
CA GLN A 54 4.21 12.12 -5.17
C GLN A 54 3.66 11.17 -6.24
N THR A 55 3.76 11.51 -7.53
CA THR A 55 3.19 10.69 -8.60
C THR A 55 4.01 9.42 -8.80
N GLY A 56 3.54 8.30 -8.26
CA GLY A 56 4.17 6.99 -8.42
C GLY A 56 3.26 5.86 -7.92
N THR A 57 3.39 4.68 -8.52
CA THR A 57 2.69 3.48 -8.04
C THR A 57 3.58 2.67 -7.11
N TYR A 58 3.00 1.78 -6.31
CA TYR A 58 3.77 0.84 -5.50
C TYR A 58 4.74 0.00 -6.34
N GLN A 59 4.37 -0.34 -7.59
CA GLN A 59 5.25 -1.08 -8.50
C GLN A 59 6.46 -0.25 -8.93
N ASP A 60 6.31 1.06 -9.14
CA ASP A 60 7.42 1.95 -9.48
C ASP A 60 8.37 2.13 -8.30
N PHE A 61 7.81 2.23 -7.09
CA PHE A 61 8.59 2.22 -5.84
C PHE A 61 9.45 0.95 -5.72
N LEU A 62 8.87 -0.24 -5.96
CA LEU A 62 9.63 -1.49 -5.91
C LEU A 62 10.75 -1.56 -6.96
N LYS A 63 10.54 -1.00 -8.16
CA LYS A 63 11.58 -0.93 -9.20
C LYS A 63 12.72 -0.01 -8.79
N GLN A 64 12.41 1.16 -8.22
CA GLN A 64 13.39 2.12 -7.73
C GLN A 64 14.20 1.55 -6.56
N GLN A 65 13.53 0.89 -5.61
CA GLN A 65 14.19 0.26 -4.47
C GLN A 65 15.19 -0.81 -4.89
N LYS A 66 14.84 -1.64 -5.89
CA LYS A 66 15.75 -2.65 -6.44
C LYS A 66 16.95 -2.04 -7.15
N ALA A 67 16.74 -0.95 -7.89
CA ALA A 67 17.82 -0.23 -8.57
C ALA A 67 18.82 0.36 -7.56
N GLN A 68 18.33 0.92 -6.45
CA GLN A 68 19.17 1.48 -5.38
C GLN A 68 19.92 0.45 -4.53
N GLN A 69 19.46 -0.80 -4.49
CA GLN A 69 20.14 -1.88 -3.77
C GLN A 69 21.28 -2.53 -4.57
N GLN A 70 21.45 -2.16 -5.85
CA GLN A 70 22.50 -2.70 -6.73
C GLN A 70 23.70 -1.76 -6.90
N GLU A 71 23.68 -0.58 -6.25
CA GLU A 71 24.82 0.34 -6.10
C GLU A 71 25.50 0.14 -4.74
#